data_AF-A0A2T6KG92-F1
#
_entry.id   AF-A0A2T6KG92-F1
#
_cell.length_a   1.000
_cell.length_b   1.000
_cell.length_c   1.000
_cell.angle_alpha   90.00
_cell.angle_beta   90.00
_cell.angle_gamma   90.00
#
_symmetry.space_group_name_H-M   'P 1'
#
loop_
_entity.id
_entity.type
_entity.pdbx_description
1 polymer ?
#
loop_
_entity_poly.entity_id
_entity_poly.type
_entity_poly.pdbx_seq_one_letter_code
_entity_poly.pdbx_strand_id
1 'polypeptide(L)'
;MSTQFALDLRLARRKAGYTQGDVAHLLSSHQSLVSDLEHGRRRPSLEQIIELSLIYGRSFESFFGELLAERQQVLQERLKRLPEPGKPTAQTFNRTSSLARLTKRLASQLEHGSA
;
A
#
# COMPACT_ATOMS: atom_id res chain seq x y z
N MET A 1 -2.04 -4.56 -16.52
CA MET A 1 -3.31 -4.01 -15.98
C MET A 1 -2.96 -2.71 -15.26
N SER A 2 -3.63 -1.61 -15.58
CA SER A 2 -3.40 -0.32 -14.89
C SER A 2 -4.11 -0.36 -13.52
N THR A 3 -3.40 -0.01 -12.45
CA THR A 3 -4.00 0.13 -11.11
C THR A 3 -4.75 1.46 -10.99
N GLN A 4 -5.61 1.61 -9.97
CA GLN A 4 -6.30 2.88 -9.74
C GLN A 4 -5.29 3.99 -9.43
N PHE A 5 -4.26 3.66 -8.63
CA PHE A 5 -3.12 4.54 -8.38
C PHE A 5 -2.46 5.07 -9.67
N ALA A 6 -2.20 4.18 -10.64
CA ALA A 6 -1.53 4.55 -11.89
C ALA A 6 -2.36 5.56 -12.71
N LEU A 7 -3.68 5.38 -12.72
CA LEU A 7 -4.63 6.31 -13.36
C LEU A 7 -4.68 7.66 -12.63
N ASP A 8 -4.78 7.63 -11.30
CA ASP A 8 -4.81 8.82 -10.45
C ASP A 8 -3.53 9.66 -10.60
N LEU A 9 -2.37 9.00 -10.65
CA LEU A 9 -1.07 9.64 -10.85
C LEU A 9 -1.02 10.35 -12.21
N ARG A 10 -1.38 9.64 -13.28
CA ARG A 10 -1.41 10.21 -14.63
C ARG A 10 -2.36 11.40 -14.73
N LEU A 11 -3.53 11.30 -14.09
CA LEU A 11 -4.52 12.37 -14.06
C LEU A 11 -3.99 13.59 -13.28
N ALA A 12 -3.41 13.39 -12.10
CA ALA A 12 -2.83 14.45 -11.28
C ALA A 12 -1.71 15.18 -12.04
N ARG A 13 -0.82 14.44 -12.69
CA ARG A 13 0.24 15.00 -13.53
C ARG A 13 -0.31 15.89 -14.64
N ARG A 14 -1.28 15.38 -15.40
CA ARG A 14 -1.89 16.13 -16.52
C ARG A 14 -2.61 17.39 -16.04
N LYS A 15 -3.32 17.32 -14.91
CA LYS A 15 -3.98 18.49 -14.30
C LYS A 15 -2.99 19.56 -13.84
N ALA A 16 -1.82 19.14 -13.34
CA ALA A 16 -0.75 20.04 -12.94
C ALA A 16 0.06 20.61 -14.13
N GLY A 17 -0.15 20.10 -15.35
CA GLY A 17 0.58 20.56 -16.55
C GLY A 17 2.00 20.01 -16.67
N TYR A 18 2.40 19.04 -15.85
CA TYR A 18 3.74 18.47 -15.89
C TYR A 18 3.90 17.39 -16.97
N THR A 19 5.07 17.33 -17.59
CA THR A 19 5.53 16.19 -18.38
C THR A 19 5.98 15.05 -17.46
N GLN A 20 6.15 13.84 -18.00
CA GLN A 20 6.75 12.75 -17.22
C GLN A 20 8.21 13.05 -16.86
N GLY A 21 8.91 13.86 -17.65
CA GLY A 21 10.28 14.31 -17.39
C GLY A 21 10.36 15.25 -16.19
N ASP A 22 9.41 16.18 -16.05
CA ASP A 22 9.35 17.11 -14.92
C ASP A 22 9.16 16.34 -13.60
N VAL A 23 8.21 15.40 -13.59
CA VAL A 23 7.98 14.54 -12.41
C VAL A 23 9.20 13.68 -12.11
N ALA A 24 9.85 13.13 -13.14
CA ALA A 24 11.06 12.33 -12.94
C ALA A 24 12.18 13.16 -12.32
N HIS A 25 12.36 14.41 -12.76
CA HIS A 25 13.31 15.33 -12.16
C HIS A 25 12.99 15.61 -10.69
N LEU A 26 11.72 15.88 -10.36
CA LEU A 26 11.27 16.13 -8.98
C LEU A 26 11.43 14.91 -8.06
N LEU A 27 11.32 13.69 -8.62
CA LEU A 27 11.57 12.43 -7.91
C LEU A 27 13.05 11.99 -7.94
N SER A 28 13.96 12.84 -8.45
CA SER A 28 15.38 12.50 -8.63
C SER A 28 15.59 11.16 -9.35
N SER A 29 14.86 10.94 -10.45
CA SER A 29 14.76 9.65 -11.15
C SER A 29 14.69 9.82 -12.68
N HIS A 30 14.51 8.70 -13.39
CA HIS A 30 14.39 8.65 -14.84
C HIS A 30 12.91 8.70 -15.28
N GLN A 31 12.64 9.28 -16.45
CA GLN A 31 11.30 9.35 -17.03
C GLN A 31 10.67 7.96 -17.26
N SER A 32 11.48 6.93 -17.48
CA SER A 32 11.02 5.53 -17.54
C SER A 32 10.37 5.07 -16.25
N LEU A 33 10.85 5.49 -15.07
CA LEU A 33 10.22 5.20 -13.80
C LEU A 33 8.79 5.74 -13.78
N VAL A 34 8.60 7.03 -14.10
CA VAL A 34 7.28 7.68 -14.09
C VAL A 34 6.34 7.00 -15.09
N SER A 35 6.86 6.63 -16.26
CA SER A 35 6.10 5.84 -17.23
C SER A 35 5.65 4.50 -16.64
N ASP A 36 6.54 3.74 -16.00
CA ASP A 36 6.18 2.44 -15.41
C ASP A 36 5.17 2.58 -14.26
N LEU A 37 5.27 3.62 -13.44
CA LEU A 37 4.31 3.94 -12.40
C LEU A 37 2.92 4.24 -13.01
N GLU A 38 2.85 5.10 -14.03
CA GLU A 38 1.59 5.47 -14.70
C GLU A 38 0.96 4.35 -15.51
N HIS A 39 1.70 3.29 -15.82
CA HIS A 39 1.17 2.09 -16.47
C HIS A 39 0.88 0.96 -15.48
N GLY A 40 1.14 1.17 -14.18
CA GLY A 40 0.99 0.14 -13.15
C GLY A 40 1.96 -1.03 -13.29
N ARG A 41 3.06 -0.85 -14.04
CA ARG A 41 4.11 -1.88 -14.21
C ARG A 41 5.03 -1.93 -13.01
N ARG A 42 5.16 -0.80 -12.30
CA ARG A 42 5.97 -0.66 -11.10
C ARG A 42 5.14 -0.02 -10.00
N ARG A 43 5.40 -0.45 -8.76
CA ARG A 43 4.89 0.22 -7.57
C ARG A 43 5.85 1.29 -7.07
N PRO A 44 5.35 2.44 -6.60
CA PRO A 44 6.18 3.45 -5.97
C PRO A 44 6.74 2.93 -4.63
N SER A 45 7.91 3.45 -4.23
CA SER A 45 8.39 3.32 -2.85
C SER A 45 7.60 4.25 -1.90
N LEU A 46 7.87 4.12 -0.60
CA LEU A 46 7.26 5.01 0.40
C LEU A 46 7.71 6.47 0.20
N GLU A 47 8.97 6.69 -0.12
CA GLU A 47 9.53 8.00 -0.39
C GLU A 47 8.87 8.60 -1.63
N GLN A 48 8.77 7.83 -2.71
CA GLN A 48 8.13 8.27 -3.95
C GLN A 48 6.66 8.63 -3.76
N ILE A 49 5.89 7.86 -2.97
CA ILE A 49 4.47 8.19 -2.74
C ILE A 49 4.32 9.46 -1.89
N ILE A 50 5.23 9.70 -0.94
CA ILE A 50 5.26 10.94 -0.15
C ILE A 50 5.61 12.12 -1.04
N GLU A 51 6.65 12.02 -1.85
CA GLU A 51 7.07 13.06 -2.80
C GLU A 51 5.96 13.38 -3.80
N LEU A 52 5.34 12.36 -4.42
CA LEU A 52 4.19 12.54 -5.30
C LEU A 52 3.03 13.25 -4.58
N SER A 53 2.79 12.94 -3.31
CA SER A 53 1.75 13.59 -2.51
C SER A 53 2.06 15.07 -2.27
N LEU A 54 3.34 15.42 -2.05
CA LEU A 54 3.81 16.80 -1.93
C LEU A 54 3.72 17.55 -3.25
N ILE A 55 4.14 16.93 -4.37
CA ILE A 55 4.13 17.53 -5.72
C ILE A 55 2.70 17.92 -6.12
N TYR A 56 1.71 17.10 -5.80
CA TYR A 56 0.32 17.32 -6.21
C TYR A 56 -0.60 17.85 -5.11
N GLY A 57 -0.08 18.07 -3.89
CA GLY A 57 -0.86 18.55 -2.75
C GLY A 57 -2.04 17.64 -2.37
N ARG A 58 -1.92 16.33 -2.58
CA ARG A 58 -3.00 15.35 -2.32
C ARG A 58 -2.46 14.00 -1.88
N SER A 59 -3.26 13.26 -1.11
CA SER A 59 -3.00 11.85 -0.81
C SER A 59 -3.35 10.95 -2.01
N PHE A 60 -2.65 9.82 -2.10
CA PHE A 60 -2.95 8.72 -3.04
C PHE A 60 -3.60 7.55 -2.29
N GLU A 61 -4.80 7.76 -1.76
CA GLU A 61 -5.50 6.79 -0.90
C GLU A 61 -5.75 5.44 -1.56
N SER A 62 -6.01 5.44 -2.88
CA SER A 62 -6.17 4.22 -3.68
C SER A 62 -4.96 3.29 -3.58
N PHE A 63 -3.74 3.84 -3.60
CA PHE A 63 -2.51 3.06 -3.42
C PHE A 63 -2.44 2.42 -2.04
N PHE A 64 -2.77 3.17 -0.98
CA PHE A 64 -2.76 2.65 0.38
C PHE A 64 -3.81 1.55 0.57
N GLY A 65 -5.01 1.72 -0.01
CA GLY A 65 -6.07 0.70 0.02
C GLY A 65 -5.63 -0.60 -0.66
N GLU A 66 -5.09 -0.53 -1.89
CA GLU A 66 -4.58 -1.69 -2.62
C GLU A 66 -3.46 -2.41 -1.85
N LEU A 67 -2.49 -1.66 -1.33
CA LEU A 67 -1.38 -2.23 -0.56
C LEU A 67 -1.85 -2.85 0.75
N LEU A 68 -2.78 -2.20 1.46
CA LEU A 68 -3.33 -2.70 2.72
C LEU A 68 -4.07 -4.03 2.50
N ALA A 69 -4.92 -4.11 1.48
CA ALA A 69 -5.66 -5.33 1.15
C ALA A 69 -4.71 -6.52 0.87
N GLU A 70 -3.66 -6.29 0.08
CA GLU A 70 -2.66 -7.32 -0.18
C GLU A 70 -1.91 -7.72 1.10
N ARG A 71 -1.49 -6.76 1.92
CA ARG A 71 -0.78 -7.06 3.16
C ARG A 71 -1.67 -7.79 4.17
N GLN A 72 -2.96 -7.50 4.21
CA GLN A 72 -3.93 -8.24 5.03
C GLN A 72 -3.98 -9.71 4.62
N GLN A 73 -4.11 -10.02 3.33
CA GLN A 73 -4.13 -11.40 2.83
C GLN A 73 -2.83 -12.14 3.21
N VAL A 74 -1.68 -11.51 3.00
CA VAL A 74 -0.38 -12.07 3.38
C VAL A 74 -0.30 -12.34 4.89
N LEU A 75 -0.80 -11.41 5.71
CA LEU A 75 -0.75 -11.56 7.17
C LEU A 75 -1.73 -12.63 7.67
N GLN A 76 -2.91 -12.77 7.04
CA GLN A 76 -3.83 -13.86 7.33
C GLN A 76 -3.19 -15.23 7.06
N GLU A 77 -2.52 -15.39 5.92
CA GLU A 77 -1.81 -16.63 5.59
C GLU A 77 -0.67 -16.95 6.56
N ARG A 78 0.07 -15.93 6.99
CA ARG A 78 1.12 -16.10 8.01
C ARG A 78 0.53 -16.46 9.38
N LEU A 79 -0.60 -15.87 9.73
CA LEU A 79 -1.29 -16.13 11.00
C LEU A 79 -1.74 -17.59 11.09
N LYS A 80 -2.20 -18.19 9.98
CA LYS A 80 -2.55 -19.63 9.90
C LYS A 80 -1.36 -20.56 10.19
N ARG A 81 -0.13 -20.10 9.91
CA ARG A 81 1.11 -20.88 10.07
C ARG A 81 1.91 -20.45 11.30
N LEU A 82 1.34 -19.60 12.13
CA LEU A 82 2.01 -19.09 13.32
C LEU A 82 2.23 -20.26 14.30
N PRO A 83 3.47 -20.55 14.71
CA PRO A 83 3.73 -21.65 15.64
C PRO A 83 3.05 -21.43 16.99
N GLU A 84 2.56 -22.52 17.56
CA GLU A 84 2.13 -22.53 18.95
C GLU A 84 3.33 -22.24 19.87
N PRO A 85 3.13 -21.47 20.96
CA PRO A 85 4.17 -21.29 21.95
C PRO A 85 4.44 -22.66 22.61
N GLY A 86 5.71 -22.98 22.85
CA GLY A 86 6.08 -24.25 23.50
C GLY A 86 5.44 -24.42 24.88
N LYS A 87 6.00 -23.76 25.90
CA LYS A 87 5.38 -23.71 27.24
C LYS A 87 4.82 -22.30 27.47
N PRO A 88 3.56 -22.16 27.91
CA PRO A 88 3.02 -20.87 28.31
C PRO A 88 3.86 -20.26 29.43
N THR A 89 4.21 -18.98 29.28
CA THR A 89 4.90 -18.18 30.30
C THR A 89 4.09 -16.91 30.58
N ALA A 90 4.48 -16.15 31.61
CA ALA A 90 3.89 -14.83 31.87
C ALA A 90 3.97 -13.90 30.65
N GLN A 91 5.01 -14.04 29.81
CA GLN A 91 5.17 -13.25 28.58
C GLN A 91 4.15 -13.62 27.48
N THR A 92 3.58 -14.84 27.52
CA THR A 92 2.57 -15.29 26.55
C THR A 92 1.14 -15.16 27.08
N PHE A 93 0.93 -14.61 28.27
CA PHE A 93 -0.38 -14.49 28.91
C PHE A 93 -1.45 -13.89 27.98
N ASN A 94 -1.09 -12.83 27.24
CA ASN A 94 -2.01 -12.13 26.33
C ASN A 94 -2.01 -12.66 24.90
N ARG A 95 -1.27 -13.74 24.59
CA ARG A 95 -1.06 -14.20 23.21
C ARG A 95 -2.38 -14.56 22.53
N THR A 96 -3.14 -15.47 23.13
CA THR A 96 -4.39 -15.99 22.54
C THR A 96 -5.40 -14.87 22.26
N SER A 97 -5.62 -13.97 23.25
CA SER A 97 -6.55 -12.87 23.08
C SER A 97 -6.08 -11.85 22.02
N SER A 98 -4.76 -11.62 21.93
CA SER A 98 -4.17 -10.73 20.91
C SER A 98 -4.30 -11.29 19.50
N LEU A 99 -4.07 -12.60 19.33
CA LEU A 99 -4.25 -13.28 18.05
C LEU A 99 -5.72 -13.31 17.63
N ALA A 100 -6.66 -13.59 18.55
CA ALA A 100 -8.09 -13.53 18.26
C ALA A 100 -8.53 -12.12 17.79
N ARG A 101 -8.05 -11.06 18.46
CA ARG A 101 -8.30 -9.67 18.03
C ARG A 101 -7.71 -9.38 16.66
N LEU A 102 -6.50 -9.88 16.38
CA LEU A 102 -5.86 -9.72 15.08
C LEU A 102 -6.67 -10.41 13.98
N THR A 103 -7.09 -11.66 14.17
CA THR A 103 -7.95 -12.40 13.24
C THR A 103 -9.22 -11.62 12.92
N LYS A 104 -9.91 -11.11 13.96
CA LYS A 104 -11.15 -10.33 13.79
C LYS A 104 -10.92 -9.08 12.95
N ARG A 105 -9.86 -8.31 13.22
CA ARG A 105 -9.53 -7.10 12.45
C ARG A 105 -9.23 -7.42 10.99
N LEU A 106 -8.42 -8.46 10.74
CA LEU A 106 -8.06 -8.87 9.39
C LEU A 106 -9.27 -9.40 8.59
N ALA A 107 -10.30 -9.94 9.25
CA ALA A 107 -11.54 -10.35 8.59
C ALA A 107 -12.45 -9.15 8.26
N SER A 108 -12.61 -8.19 9.18
CA SER A 108 -13.57 -7.07 9.04
C SER A 108 -13.23 -6.07 7.93
N GLN A 109 -11.96 -5.93 7.56
CA GLN A 109 -11.54 -4.94 6.57
C GLN A 109 -11.70 -5.40 5.11
N LEU A 110 -12.03 -6.68 4.87
CA LEU A 110 -12.37 -7.18 3.54
C LEU A 110 -13.78 -6.73 3.08
N GLU A 111 -14.67 -6.37 4.01
CA GLU A 111 -16.06 -6.00 3.71
C GLU A 111 -16.25 -4.51 3.35
N HIS A 112 -15.29 -3.63 3.68
CA HIS A 112 -15.42 -2.18 3.49
C HIS A 112 -14.66 -1.64 2.25
N GLY A 113 -13.92 -2.49 1.54
CA GLY A 113 -13.17 -2.12 0.32
C GLY A 113 -13.94 -2.31 -0.99
N SER A 114 -15.24 -2.62 -0.92
CA SER A 114 -16.10 -2.95 -2.05
C SER A 114 -17.27 -1.97 -2.27
N ALA A 115 -17.12 -0.71 -1.85
CA ALA A 115 -18.10 0.36 -2.06
C ALA A 115 -17.53 1.48 -2.92
#